data_AF-A0A2E3PI66-F1
#
_entry.id   AF-A0A2E3PI66-F1
#
_cell.length_a   1.000
_cell.length_b   1.000
_cell.length_c   1.000
_cell.angle_alpha   90.00
_cell.angle_beta   90.00
_cell.angle_gamma   90.00
#
_symmetry.space_group_name_H-M   'P 1'
#
loop_
_entity.id
_entity.type
_entity.pdbx_description
1 polymer ?
#
loop_
_entity_poly.entity_id
_entity_poly.type
_entity_poly.pdbx_seq_one_letter_code
_entity_poly.pdbx_strand_id
1 'polypeptide(L)'
;MSFLRHGYVTGPLIGALWMVITGFTVAVVLSFSTGEPFRPVFWACLVWGALMWVPASRRAGPIGALIGGLVLLAATLLGVGPVVVGAEVSGLTAAITGLALALATMVPLRHMLTELPLGAATRHAFEHAVIRFLTGAGYVIFTALVAIPFYVMVMTSLKNQQQLVQNPLDFSIDLTRGWDLLSSYVELFADFGFGGYLWTSFYVSVLTVLITLLFSVPGAYAVARLRFTGRTVFSRSILLIYMVPMIVLALPIYIAFSMTGLRNTITGIVLIYPVTTIPVALYMLQGYFRGLPAEVEEAGLMDGLTRLRVIWKITLPLSLPALASVSLYVFMIAWNEFLLAFMLLDDPSKFTLTRGVAMLNSSEIPRQHLMAGAVIATVPIMALFLGLEKFMTKGLTAGAVKG
;
A
#
# COMPACT_ATOMS: atom_id res chain seq x y z
N MET A 1 -18.28 -24.92 -23.78
CA MET A 1 -16.96 -24.24 -23.85
C MET A 1 -16.42 -24.02 -25.28
N SER A 2 -16.73 -24.86 -26.28
CA SER A 2 -16.30 -24.66 -27.68
C SER A 2 -16.79 -23.33 -28.31
N PHE A 3 -18.05 -22.95 -28.04
CA PHE A 3 -18.63 -21.71 -28.57
C PHE A 3 -17.88 -20.43 -28.13
N LEU A 4 -17.38 -20.40 -26.90
CA LEU A 4 -16.62 -19.28 -26.34
C LEU A 4 -15.23 -19.10 -26.97
N ARG A 5 -14.75 -20.05 -27.78
CA ARG A 5 -13.45 -19.97 -28.49
C ARG A 5 -13.58 -19.35 -29.88
N HIS A 6 -14.62 -18.59 -30.14
CA HIS A 6 -14.73 -17.80 -31.36
C HIS A 6 -14.44 -16.34 -31.04
N GLY A 7 -13.55 -15.71 -31.80
CA GLY A 7 -13.15 -14.32 -31.55
C GLY A 7 -14.30 -13.34 -31.60
N TYR A 8 -15.29 -13.58 -32.47
CA TYR A 8 -16.53 -12.80 -32.52
C TYR A 8 -17.42 -12.95 -31.27
N VAL A 9 -17.14 -13.90 -30.37
CA VAL A 9 -17.81 -14.02 -29.06
C VAL A 9 -16.91 -13.49 -27.96
N THR A 10 -15.67 -13.99 -27.87
CA THR A 10 -14.73 -13.61 -26.80
C THR A 10 -14.37 -12.13 -26.86
N GLY A 11 -14.15 -11.63 -28.08
CA GLY A 11 -13.69 -10.29 -28.35
C GLY A 11 -14.64 -9.21 -27.87
N PRO A 12 -15.92 -9.20 -28.32
CA PRO A 12 -16.92 -8.28 -27.83
C PRO A 12 -17.17 -8.41 -26.33
N LEU A 13 -17.08 -9.61 -25.76
CA LEU A 13 -17.24 -9.83 -24.32
C LEU A 13 -16.10 -9.18 -23.51
N ILE A 14 -14.84 -9.37 -23.92
CA ILE A 14 -13.69 -8.71 -23.31
C ILE A 14 -13.80 -7.19 -23.48
N GLY A 15 -14.18 -6.72 -24.68
CA GLY A 15 -14.37 -5.30 -24.95
C GLY A 15 -15.45 -4.66 -24.07
N ALA A 16 -16.60 -5.31 -23.92
CA ALA A 16 -17.71 -4.86 -23.08
C ALA A 16 -17.30 -4.78 -21.59
N LEU A 17 -16.69 -5.84 -21.06
CA LEU A 17 -16.23 -5.86 -19.66
C LEU A 17 -15.13 -4.84 -19.40
N TRP A 18 -14.17 -4.71 -20.33
CA TRP A 18 -13.09 -3.74 -20.20
C TRP A 18 -13.62 -2.30 -20.23
N MET A 19 -14.54 -1.97 -21.12
CA MET A 19 -15.16 -0.65 -21.20
C MET A 19 -15.96 -0.30 -19.94
N VAL A 20 -16.63 -1.27 -19.30
CA VAL A 20 -17.28 -1.04 -18.00
C VAL A 20 -16.24 -0.64 -16.96
N ILE A 21 -15.13 -1.36 -16.86
CA ILE A 21 -14.05 -1.05 -15.91
C ILE A 21 -13.48 0.35 -16.21
N THR A 22 -13.02 0.59 -17.43
CA THR A 22 -12.36 1.86 -17.78
C THR A 22 -13.33 3.04 -17.76
N GLY A 23 -14.57 2.87 -18.19
CA GLY A 23 -15.61 3.90 -18.16
C GLY A 23 -15.91 4.38 -16.74
N PHE A 24 -16.09 3.45 -15.80
CA PHE A 24 -16.28 3.79 -14.39
C PHE A 24 -15.02 4.39 -13.77
N THR A 25 -13.84 3.80 -14.02
CA THR A 25 -12.58 4.33 -13.47
C THR A 25 -12.32 5.75 -13.96
N VAL A 26 -12.44 6.01 -15.27
CA VAL A 26 -12.21 7.36 -15.84
C VAL A 26 -13.23 8.36 -15.29
N ALA A 27 -14.51 7.97 -15.19
CA ALA A 27 -15.54 8.85 -14.64
C ALA A 27 -15.28 9.20 -13.16
N VAL A 28 -14.92 8.21 -12.33
CA VAL A 28 -14.59 8.43 -10.91
C VAL A 28 -13.35 9.31 -10.76
N VAL A 29 -12.27 9.02 -11.49
CA VAL A 29 -11.03 9.80 -11.43
C VAL A 29 -11.27 11.26 -11.81
N LEU A 30 -12.00 11.52 -12.89
CA LEU A 30 -12.28 12.87 -13.34
C LEU A 30 -13.26 13.59 -12.41
N SER A 31 -14.28 12.89 -11.93
CA SER A 31 -15.22 13.45 -10.96
C SER A 31 -14.50 13.87 -9.67
N PHE A 32 -13.54 13.08 -9.22
CA PHE A 32 -12.72 13.40 -8.04
C PHE A 32 -11.78 14.58 -8.33
N SER A 33 -11.16 14.63 -9.51
CA SER A 33 -10.17 15.66 -9.83
C SER A 33 -10.76 17.02 -10.18
N THR A 34 -11.96 17.07 -10.78
CA THR A 34 -12.57 18.32 -11.22
C THR A 34 -13.78 18.73 -10.40
N GLY A 35 -14.37 17.82 -9.62
CA GLY A 35 -15.64 18.04 -8.90
C GLY A 35 -16.88 18.06 -9.79
N GLU A 36 -16.72 17.75 -11.08
CA GLU A 36 -17.82 17.76 -12.04
C GLU A 36 -18.51 16.39 -12.14
N PRO A 37 -19.81 16.35 -12.51
CA PRO A 37 -20.55 15.11 -12.65
C PRO A 37 -20.21 14.40 -13.97
N PHE A 38 -19.42 13.32 -13.89
CA PHE A 38 -19.23 12.37 -14.98
C PHE A 38 -20.04 11.10 -14.71
N ARG A 39 -20.95 10.75 -15.62
CA ARG A 39 -21.90 9.65 -15.42
C ARG A 39 -21.58 8.50 -16.37
N PRO A 40 -20.93 7.42 -15.89
CA PRO A 40 -20.75 6.22 -16.70
C PRO A 40 -22.11 5.51 -16.84
N VAL A 41 -22.56 5.28 -18.07
CA VAL A 41 -23.82 4.59 -18.34
C VAL A 41 -23.53 3.13 -18.61
N PHE A 42 -23.85 2.25 -17.65
CA PHE A 42 -23.50 0.82 -17.71
C PHE A 42 -23.85 0.16 -19.05
N TRP A 43 -25.06 0.37 -19.55
CA TRP A 43 -25.50 -0.19 -20.84
C TRP A 43 -24.73 0.38 -22.03
N ALA A 44 -24.43 1.68 -22.02
CA ALA A 44 -23.61 2.30 -23.06
C ALA A 44 -22.18 1.76 -23.03
N CYS A 45 -21.59 1.54 -21.85
CA CYS A 45 -20.29 0.89 -21.72
C CYS A 45 -20.27 -0.51 -22.33
N LEU A 46 -21.30 -1.34 -22.08
CA LEU A 46 -21.38 -2.68 -22.67
C LEU A 46 -21.46 -2.63 -24.20
N VAL A 47 -22.32 -1.77 -24.75
CA VAL A 47 -22.52 -1.64 -26.20
C VAL A 47 -21.26 -1.08 -26.87
N TRP A 48 -20.75 0.06 -26.39
CA TRP A 48 -19.55 0.67 -26.94
C TRP A 48 -18.34 -0.25 -26.79
N GLY A 49 -18.19 -0.94 -25.66
CA GLY A 49 -17.10 -1.90 -25.46
C GLY A 49 -17.18 -3.08 -26.43
N ALA A 50 -18.36 -3.64 -26.65
CA ALA A 50 -18.57 -4.70 -27.63
C ALA A 50 -18.23 -4.24 -29.07
N LEU A 51 -18.59 -3.01 -29.43
CA LEU A 51 -18.29 -2.42 -30.73
C LEU A 51 -16.78 -2.14 -30.90
N MET A 52 -16.11 -1.66 -29.86
CA MET A 52 -14.70 -1.28 -29.89
C MET A 52 -13.72 -2.45 -30.00
N TRP A 53 -14.19 -3.69 -29.83
CA TRP A 53 -13.40 -4.88 -30.14
C TRP A 53 -12.96 -4.92 -31.62
N VAL A 54 -13.82 -4.51 -32.55
CA VAL A 54 -13.52 -4.56 -34.00
C VAL A 54 -12.32 -3.67 -34.37
N PRO A 55 -12.30 -2.36 -34.02
CA PRO A 55 -11.13 -1.52 -34.26
C PRO A 55 -9.90 -1.91 -33.42
N ALA A 56 -10.09 -2.57 -32.27
CA ALA A 56 -8.99 -3.10 -31.46
C ALA A 56 -8.45 -4.45 -31.95
N SER A 57 -9.12 -5.09 -32.92
CA SER A 57 -8.75 -6.43 -33.40
C SER A 57 -7.42 -6.45 -34.14
N ARG A 58 -6.79 -7.63 -34.18
CA ARG A 58 -5.53 -7.85 -34.89
C ARG A 58 -5.56 -7.37 -36.35
N ARG A 59 -6.70 -7.52 -37.03
CA ARG A 59 -6.88 -7.16 -38.45
C ARG A 59 -6.82 -5.65 -38.68
N ALA A 60 -7.33 -4.87 -37.74
CA ALA A 60 -7.43 -3.42 -37.86
C ALA A 60 -6.08 -2.72 -37.53
N GLY A 61 -5.19 -3.41 -36.81
CA GLY A 61 -3.85 -2.93 -36.52
C GLY A 61 -3.81 -1.66 -35.65
N PRO A 62 -2.69 -0.91 -35.65
CA PRO A 62 -2.59 0.33 -34.86
C PRO A 62 -3.52 1.44 -35.35
N ILE A 63 -3.74 1.51 -36.67
CA ILE A 63 -4.60 2.52 -37.31
C ILE A 63 -6.05 2.30 -36.88
N GLY A 64 -6.51 1.05 -36.85
CA GLY A 64 -7.85 0.71 -36.34
C GLY A 64 -8.07 1.17 -34.91
N ALA A 65 -7.10 0.93 -34.02
CA ALA A 65 -7.21 1.37 -32.63
C ALA A 65 -7.26 2.89 -32.48
N LEU A 66 -6.51 3.62 -33.33
CA LEU A 66 -6.56 5.08 -33.38
C LEU A 66 -7.93 5.59 -33.87
N ILE A 67 -8.50 4.97 -34.91
CA ILE A 67 -9.85 5.28 -35.40
C ILE A 67 -10.88 5.01 -34.30
N GLY A 68 -10.82 3.85 -33.63
CA GLY A 68 -11.72 3.54 -32.51
C GLY A 68 -11.60 4.55 -31.37
N GLY A 69 -10.38 5.01 -31.07
CA GLY A 69 -10.14 6.06 -30.08
C GLY A 69 -10.76 7.40 -30.47
N LEU A 70 -10.61 7.82 -31.73
CA LEU A 70 -11.25 9.03 -32.26
C LEU A 70 -12.78 8.93 -32.23
N VAL A 71 -13.34 7.76 -32.52
CA VAL A 71 -14.79 7.51 -32.42
C VAL A 71 -15.27 7.64 -30.98
N LEU A 72 -14.55 7.07 -30.01
CA LEU A 72 -14.90 7.23 -28.58
C LEU A 72 -14.82 8.69 -28.14
N LEU A 73 -13.76 9.40 -28.53
CA LEU A 73 -13.60 10.83 -28.25
C LEU A 73 -14.78 11.63 -28.82
N ALA A 74 -15.10 11.44 -30.10
CA ALA A 74 -16.23 12.10 -30.74
C ALA A 74 -17.56 11.74 -30.07
N ALA A 75 -17.78 10.47 -29.73
CA ALA A 75 -19.00 10.03 -29.05
C ALA A 75 -19.16 10.68 -27.67
N THR A 76 -18.07 10.81 -26.89
CA THR A 76 -18.08 11.51 -25.60
C THR A 76 -18.40 13.00 -25.78
N LEU A 77 -17.79 13.67 -26.76
CA LEU A 77 -18.04 15.08 -27.05
C LEU A 77 -19.49 15.35 -27.53
N LEU A 78 -20.09 14.38 -28.24
CA LEU A 78 -21.47 14.43 -28.70
C LEU A 78 -22.49 13.98 -27.63
N GLY A 79 -22.05 13.57 -26.44
CA GLY A 79 -22.92 13.12 -25.35
C GLY A 79 -23.57 11.74 -25.55
N VAL A 80 -23.16 10.99 -26.58
CA VAL A 80 -23.66 9.62 -26.88
C VAL A 80 -22.67 8.52 -26.49
N GLY A 81 -21.53 8.92 -25.93
CA GLY A 81 -20.47 8.02 -25.48
C GLY A 81 -20.81 7.22 -24.22
N PRO A 82 -19.93 6.29 -23.82
CA PRO A 82 -20.16 5.44 -22.65
C PRO A 82 -20.10 6.21 -21.32
N VAL A 83 -19.43 7.36 -21.30
CA VAL A 83 -19.43 8.32 -20.19
C VAL A 83 -20.12 9.59 -20.65
N VAL A 84 -21.24 9.93 -20.01
CA VAL A 84 -22.00 11.15 -20.27
C VAL A 84 -21.42 12.27 -19.42
N VAL A 85 -21.06 13.37 -20.10
CA VAL A 85 -20.52 14.58 -19.48
C VAL A 85 -21.68 15.55 -19.21
N GLY A 86 -21.71 16.16 -18.01
CA GLY A 86 -22.73 17.15 -17.66
C GLY A 86 -22.69 18.40 -18.55
N ALA A 87 -23.83 19.07 -18.73
CA ALA A 87 -23.94 20.27 -19.59
C ALA A 87 -23.12 21.47 -19.07
N GLU A 88 -22.76 21.46 -17.78
CA GLU A 88 -22.02 22.53 -17.10
C GLU A 88 -20.49 22.39 -17.29
N VAL A 89 -20.03 21.26 -17.82
CA VAL A 89 -18.62 20.92 -17.96
C VAL A 89 -18.00 21.65 -19.16
N SER A 90 -16.83 22.27 -18.97
CA SER A 90 -16.14 22.96 -20.06
C SER A 90 -15.81 22.02 -21.24
N GLY A 91 -15.79 22.55 -22.46
CA GLY A 91 -15.45 21.77 -23.65
C GLY A 91 -14.06 21.14 -23.58
N LEU A 92 -13.11 21.79 -22.90
CA LEU A 92 -11.77 21.26 -22.68
C LEU A 92 -11.80 20.02 -21.77
N THR A 93 -12.51 20.08 -20.64
CA THR A 93 -12.65 18.94 -19.72
C THR A 93 -13.40 17.78 -20.38
N ALA A 94 -14.41 18.06 -21.21
CA ALA A 94 -15.09 17.03 -21.99
C ALA A 94 -14.15 16.33 -22.99
N ALA A 95 -13.26 17.10 -23.65
CA ALA A 95 -12.25 16.54 -24.54
C ALA A 95 -11.22 15.69 -23.79
N ILE A 96 -10.78 16.13 -22.61
CA ILE A 96 -9.90 15.35 -21.73
C ILE A 96 -10.57 14.03 -21.34
N THR A 97 -11.86 14.04 -20.98
CA THR A 97 -12.62 12.82 -20.67
C THR A 97 -12.63 11.85 -21.82
N GLY A 98 -12.98 12.32 -23.02
CA GLY A 98 -13.01 11.47 -24.21
C GLY A 98 -11.63 10.92 -24.58
N LEU A 99 -10.57 11.71 -24.42
CA LEU A 99 -9.20 11.29 -24.69
C LEU A 99 -8.72 10.25 -23.67
N ALA A 100 -8.95 10.49 -22.37
CA ALA A 100 -8.59 9.58 -21.30
C ALA A 100 -9.31 8.23 -21.47
N LEU A 101 -10.61 8.26 -21.76
CA LEU A 101 -11.41 7.08 -22.04
C LEU A 101 -10.92 6.32 -23.28
N ALA A 102 -10.61 7.03 -24.37
CA ALA A 102 -10.12 6.45 -25.61
C ALA A 102 -8.78 5.74 -25.38
N LEU A 103 -7.84 6.37 -24.68
CA LEU A 103 -6.52 5.80 -24.39
C LEU A 103 -6.63 4.61 -23.41
N ALA A 104 -7.35 4.78 -22.30
CA ALA A 104 -7.53 3.75 -21.28
C ALA A 104 -8.25 2.51 -21.83
N THR A 105 -9.14 2.68 -22.80
CA THR A 105 -9.85 1.57 -23.43
C THR A 105 -9.06 0.96 -24.58
N MET A 106 -8.70 1.75 -25.59
CA MET A 106 -8.20 1.20 -26.87
C MET A 106 -6.79 0.63 -26.78
N VAL A 107 -5.89 1.23 -26.01
CA VAL A 107 -4.50 0.74 -25.90
C VAL A 107 -4.45 -0.62 -25.22
N PRO A 108 -5.04 -0.81 -24.01
CA PRO A 108 -5.03 -2.11 -23.35
C PRO A 108 -5.91 -3.13 -24.08
N LEU A 109 -7.07 -2.73 -24.60
CA LEU A 109 -7.95 -3.65 -25.33
C LEU A 109 -7.26 -4.23 -26.57
N ARG A 110 -6.53 -3.41 -27.35
CA ARG A 110 -5.70 -3.91 -28.45
C ARG A 110 -4.66 -4.91 -27.94
N HIS A 111 -3.97 -4.60 -26.84
CA HIS A 111 -2.97 -5.49 -26.25
C HIS A 111 -3.58 -6.84 -25.79
N MET A 112 -4.80 -6.82 -25.24
CA MET A 112 -5.52 -8.02 -24.84
C MET A 112 -5.91 -8.89 -26.06
N LEU A 113 -6.21 -8.26 -27.20
CA LEU A 113 -6.76 -8.94 -28.37
C LEU A 113 -5.74 -9.25 -29.48
N THR A 114 -4.45 -8.93 -29.31
CA THR A 114 -3.45 -9.02 -30.41
C THR A 114 -3.37 -10.40 -31.05
N GLU A 115 -3.60 -11.46 -30.27
CA GLU A 115 -3.48 -12.85 -30.72
C GLU A 115 -4.84 -13.48 -31.06
N LEU A 116 -5.95 -12.79 -30.77
CA LEU A 116 -7.29 -13.31 -30.96
C LEU A 116 -7.72 -13.15 -32.44
N PRO A 117 -7.92 -14.25 -33.20
CA PRO A 117 -8.45 -14.18 -34.56
C PRO A 117 -9.94 -13.81 -34.53
N LEU A 118 -10.49 -13.27 -35.63
CA LEU A 118 -11.92 -12.93 -35.71
C LEU A 118 -12.82 -14.19 -35.74
N GLY A 119 -12.32 -15.31 -36.27
CA GLY A 119 -13.05 -16.58 -36.41
C GLY A 119 -12.78 -17.56 -35.27
N ALA A 120 -12.64 -18.85 -35.58
CA ALA A 120 -12.28 -19.87 -34.60
C ALA A 120 -10.88 -19.57 -34.01
N ALA A 121 -10.82 -19.44 -32.69
CA ALA A 121 -9.59 -19.21 -31.95
C ALA A 121 -9.03 -20.55 -31.44
N THR A 122 -7.70 -20.65 -31.49
CA THR A 122 -7.01 -21.73 -30.78
C THR A 122 -7.21 -21.56 -29.28
N ARG A 123 -7.08 -22.67 -28.54
CA ARG A 123 -7.14 -22.64 -27.07
C ARG A 123 -6.14 -21.63 -26.49
N HIS A 124 -4.92 -21.59 -27.02
CA HIS A 124 -3.87 -20.68 -26.61
C HIS A 124 -4.25 -19.20 -26.82
N ALA A 125 -4.77 -18.84 -28.00
CA ALA A 125 -5.17 -17.46 -28.29
C ALA A 125 -6.31 -16.98 -27.38
N PHE A 126 -7.28 -17.86 -27.10
CA PHE A 126 -8.36 -17.59 -26.14
C PHE A 126 -7.81 -17.41 -24.72
N GLU A 127 -7.00 -18.35 -24.23
CA GLU A 127 -6.44 -18.30 -22.87
C GLU A 127 -5.55 -17.06 -22.67
N HIS A 128 -4.71 -16.70 -23.65
CA HIS A 128 -3.89 -15.49 -23.58
C HIS A 128 -4.72 -14.21 -23.52
N ALA A 129 -5.79 -14.10 -24.32
CA ALA A 129 -6.65 -12.93 -24.30
C ALA A 129 -7.35 -12.77 -22.93
N VAL A 130 -7.85 -13.88 -22.38
CA VAL A 130 -8.47 -13.91 -21.05
C VAL A 130 -7.47 -13.57 -19.95
N ILE A 131 -6.26 -14.15 -19.97
CA ILE A 131 -5.22 -13.86 -18.97
C ILE A 131 -4.84 -12.37 -19.01
N ARG A 132 -4.59 -11.80 -20.20
CA ARG A 132 -4.26 -10.37 -20.33
C ARG A 132 -5.38 -9.48 -19.83
N PHE A 133 -6.63 -9.82 -20.13
CA PHE A 133 -7.79 -9.12 -19.59
C PHE A 133 -7.84 -9.20 -18.06
N LEU A 134 -7.73 -10.40 -17.48
CA LEU A 134 -7.78 -10.60 -16.02
C LEU A 134 -6.62 -9.89 -15.31
N THR A 135 -5.42 -9.90 -15.90
CA THR A 135 -4.26 -9.16 -15.37
C THR A 135 -4.50 -7.64 -15.42
N GLY A 136 -4.98 -7.11 -16.55
CA GLY A 136 -5.29 -5.68 -16.68
C GLY A 136 -6.42 -5.24 -15.74
N ALA A 137 -7.51 -6.01 -15.68
CA ALA A 137 -8.64 -5.77 -14.78
C ALA A 137 -8.19 -5.85 -13.32
N GLY A 138 -7.37 -6.85 -12.98
CA GLY A 138 -6.76 -7.01 -11.67
C GLY A 138 -5.96 -5.77 -11.27
N TYR A 139 -5.10 -5.23 -12.15
CA TYR A 139 -4.34 -4.02 -11.85
C TYR A 139 -5.22 -2.80 -11.61
N VAL A 140 -6.24 -2.56 -12.44
CA VAL A 140 -7.13 -1.40 -12.28
C VAL A 140 -7.94 -1.51 -10.99
N ILE A 141 -8.56 -2.67 -10.75
CA ILE A 141 -9.40 -2.90 -9.56
C ILE A 141 -8.55 -2.84 -8.29
N PHE A 142 -7.39 -3.49 -8.27
CA PHE A 142 -6.48 -3.46 -7.13
C PHE A 142 -6.00 -2.04 -6.83
N THR A 143 -5.59 -1.29 -7.87
CA THR A 143 -5.17 0.10 -7.70
C THR A 143 -6.31 0.96 -7.16
N ALA A 144 -7.53 0.82 -7.69
CA ALA A 144 -8.70 1.55 -7.19
C ALA A 144 -9.02 1.21 -5.73
N LEU A 145 -9.04 -0.08 -5.38
CA LEU A 145 -9.30 -0.57 -4.03
C LEU A 145 -8.31 0.01 -3.01
N VAL A 146 -7.03 0.10 -3.39
CA VAL A 146 -5.98 0.64 -2.53
C VAL A 146 -6.01 2.17 -2.51
N ALA A 147 -6.07 2.83 -3.67
CA ALA A 147 -5.89 4.28 -3.77
C ALA A 147 -7.09 5.09 -3.27
N ILE A 148 -8.33 4.60 -3.46
CA ILE A 148 -9.54 5.36 -3.09
C ILE A 148 -9.58 5.69 -1.59
N PRO A 149 -9.36 4.75 -0.65
CA PRO A 149 -9.32 5.08 0.77
C PRO A 149 -8.30 6.16 1.14
N PHE A 150 -7.09 6.11 0.57
CA PHE A 150 -6.07 7.14 0.79
C PHE A 150 -6.47 8.49 0.17
N TYR A 151 -7.09 8.46 -1.01
CA TYR A 151 -7.64 9.67 -1.62
C TYR A 151 -8.71 10.30 -0.73
N VAL A 152 -9.68 9.53 -0.23
CA VAL A 152 -10.73 10.03 0.66
C VAL A 152 -10.13 10.57 1.95
N MET A 153 -9.12 9.91 2.51
CA MET A 153 -8.41 10.38 3.70
C MET A 153 -7.76 11.76 3.47
N VAL A 154 -7.02 11.94 2.37
CA VAL A 154 -6.38 13.22 2.03
C VAL A 154 -7.39 14.28 1.62
N MET A 155 -8.43 13.92 0.86
CA MET A 155 -9.48 14.86 0.48
C MET A 155 -10.21 15.39 1.71
N THR A 156 -10.57 14.50 2.64
CA THR A 156 -11.30 14.88 3.85
C THR A 156 -10.46 15.75 4.79
N SER A 157 -9.14 15.56 4.82
CA SER A 157 -8.24 16.39 5.65
C SER A 157 -8.07 17.82 5.12
N LEU A 158 -8.31 18.04 3.83
CA LEU A 158 -8.23 19.35 3.16
C LEU A 158 -9.57 20.13 3.17
N LYS A 159 -10.66 19.49 3.60
CA LYS A 159 -11.99 20.11 3.65
C LYS A 159 -12.34 20.64 5.03
N ASN A 160 -13.28 21.60 5.06
CA ASN A 160 -13.91 22.02 6.31
C ASN A 160 -15.09 21.09 6.65
N GLN A 161 -15.32 20.85 7.94
CA GLN A 161 -16.41 20.07 8.52
C GLN A 161 -17.78 20.48 7.98
N GLN A 162 -18.02 21.78 7.78
CA GLN A 162 -19.28 22.25 7.20
C GLN A 162 -19.50 21.69 5.79
N GLN A 163 -18.44 21.65 4.96
CA GLN A 163 -18.52 21.09 3.60
C GLN A 163 -18.79 19.58 3.64
N LEU A 164 -18.13 18.86 4.55
CA LEU A 164 -18.31 17.43 4.74
C LEU A 164 -19.72 17.06 5.21
N VAL A 165 -20.35 17.92 6.02
CA VAL A 165 -21.73 17.72 6.51
C VAL A 165 -22.76 18.09 5.44
N GLN A 166 -22.53 19.17 4.70
CA GLN A 166 -23.45 19.64 3.66
C GLN A 166 -23.51 18.69 2.46
N ASN A 167 -22.37 18.21 1.99
CA ASN A 167 -22.28 17.27 0.89
C ASN A 167 -21.26 16.17 1.17
N PRO A 168 -21.65 15.10 1.87
CA PRO A 168 -20.74 13.99 2.21
C PRO A 168 -20.27 13.19 0.98
N LEU A 169 -20.89 13.39 -0.18
CA LEU A 169 -20.55 12.74 -1.45
C LEU A 169 -19.73 13.65 -2.38
N ASP A 170 -19.34 14.83 -1.91
CA ASP A 170 -18.41 15.68 -2.62
C ASP A 170 -16.98 15.17 -2.40
N PHE A 171 -16.42 14.53 -3.43
CA PHE A 171 -15.05 14.05 -3.45
C PHE A 171 -14.08 15.01 -4.15
N SER A 172 -14.52 16.21 -4.52
CA SER A 172 -13.67 17.23 -5.17
C SER A 172 -12.67 17.86 -4.20
N ILE A 173 -11.63 18.50 -4.74
CA ILE A 173 -10.70 19.34 -3.97
C ILE A 173 -10.76 20.76 -4.53
N ASP A 174 -11.16 21.71 -3.69
CA ASP A 174 -11.26 23.12 -4.08
C ASP A 174 -9.88 23.80 -4.01
N LEU A 175 -9.13 23.73 -5.10
CA LEU A 175 -7.80 24.32 -5.22
C LEU A 175 -7.80 25.85 -5.15
N THR A 176 -8.96 26.51 -5.28
CA THR A 176 -9.04 27.99 -5.22
C THR A 176 -8.73 28.54 -3.83
N ARG A 177 -8.87 27.72 -2.78
CA ARG A 177 -8.56 28.06 -1.39
C ARG A 177 -7.06 28.21 -1.13
N GLY A 178 -6.18 27.79 -2.05
CA GLY A 178 -4.74 27.96 -1.92
C GLY A 178 -4.18 27.35 -0.62
N TRP A 179 -3.49 28.17 0.18
CA TRP A 179 -2.86 27.72 1.43
C TRP A 179 -3.85 27.37 2.54
N ASP A 180 -5.08 27.88 2.50
CA ASP A 180 -6.11 27.59 3.49
C ASP A 180 -6.55 26.12 3.47
N LEU A 181 -6.27 25.39 2.38
CA LEU A 181 -6.46 23.93 2.32
C LEU A 181 -5.65 23.19 3.40
N LEU A 182 -4.52 23.76 3.82
CA LEU A 182 -3.63 23.17 4.81
C LEU A 182 -3.93 23.65 6.24
N SER A 183 -5.03 24.39 6.48
CA SER A 183 -5.34 24.95 7.80
C SER A 183 -5.42 23.86 8.87
N SER A 184 -6.08 22.73 8.57
CA SER A 184 -6.16 21.57 9.48
C SER A 184 -4.79 21.07 9.90
N TYR A 185 -3.80 21.08 9.01
CA TYR A 185 -2.43 20.65 9.34
C TYR A 185 -1.74 21.67 10.23
N VAL A 186 -1.85 22.96 9.91
CA VAL A 186 -1.27 24.04 10.71
C VAL A 186 -1.84 24.02 12.13
N GLU A 187 -3.16 23.91 12.28
CA GLU A 187 -3.87 23.81 13.55
C GLU A 187 -3.40 22.59 14.36
N LEU A 188 -3.18 21.43 13.73
CA LEU A 188 -2.65 20.24 14.42
C LEU A 188 -1.25 20.48 15.02
N PHE A 189 -0.36 21.16 14.29
CA PHE A 189 0.98 21.46 14.78
C PHE A 189 0.99 22.59 15.82
N ALA A 190 0.16 23.61 15.65
CA ALA A 190 0.11 24.78 16.52
C ALA A 190 -0.65 24.51 17.82
N ASP A 191 -1.83 23.90 17.73
CA ASP A 191 -2.80 23.84 18.84
C ASP A 191 -2.86 22.46 19.50
N PHE A 192 -2.61 21.38 18.74
CA PHE A 192 -2.72 20.00 19.24
C PHE A 192 -1.38 19.35 19.59
N GLY A 193 -0.25 20.05 19.38
CA GLY A 193 1.08 19.57 19.75
C GLY A 193 1.59 18.40 18.92
N PHE A 194 1.11 18.22 17.68
CA PHE A 194 1.43 17.06 16.84
C PHE A 194 2.93 16.88 16.57
N GLY A 195 3.71 17.96 16.57
CA GLY A 195 5.17 17.89 16.45
C GLY A 195 5.80 17.05 17.56
N GLY A 196 5.30 17.17 18.79
CA GLY A 196 5.75 16.37 19.93
C GLY A 196 5.40 14.89 19.76
N TYR A 197 4.17 14.58 19.30
CA TYR A 197 3.74 13.19 19.11
C TYR A 197 4.53 12.50 17.98
N LEU A 198 4.81 13.24 16.90
CA LEU A 198 5.64 12.76 15.79
C LEU A 198 7.05 12.44 16.27
N TRP A 199 7.66 13.33 17.04
CA TRP A 199 9.00 13.13 17.59
C TRP A 199 9.05 11.96 18.57
N THR A 200 8.10 11.87 19.50
CA THR A 200 8.01 10.77 20.47
C THR A 200 7.88 9.43 19.75
N SER A 201 7.02 9.34 18.74
CA SER A 201 6.82 8.10 17.96
C SER A 201 8.05 7.70 17.17
N PHE A 202 8.68 8.67 16.51
CA PHE A 202 9.91 8.45 15.77
C PHE A 202 11.02 7.95 16.70
N TYR A 203 11.24 8.65 17.81
CA TYR A 203 12.25 8.31 18.81
C TYR A 203 12.02 6.91 19.38
N VAL A 204 10.81 6.61 19.85
CA VAL A 204 10.44 5.30 20.39
C VAL A 204 10.60 4.19 19.34
N SER A 205 10.16 4.43 18.10
CA SER A 205 10.22 3.43 17.03
C SER A 205 11.66 3.13 16.61
N VAL A 206 12.52 4.15 16.49
CA VAL A 206 13.95 3.96 16.18
C VAL A 206 14.65 3.18 17.29
N LEU A 207 14.42 3.55 18.55
CA LEU A 207 14.99 2.79 19.68
C LEU A 207 14.48 1.36 19.73
N THR A 208 13.19 1.15 19.44
CA THR A 208 12.61 -0.19 19.35
C THR A 208 13.32 -1.02 18.28
N VAL A 209 13.54 -0.48 17.09
CA VAL A 209 14.30 -1.17 16.02
C VAL A 209 15.70 -1.54 16.51
N LEU A 210 16.43 -0.60 17.10
CA LEU A 210 17.79 -0.84 17.56
C LEU A 210 17.86 -1.93 18.64
N ILE A 211 17.01 -1.84 19.66
CA ILE A 211 16.93 -2.83 20.74
C ILE A 211 16.50 -4.19 20.18
N THR A 212 15.49 -4.21 19.32
CA THR A 212 14.99 -5.45 18.71
C THR A 212 16.05 -6.13 17.87
N LEU A 213 16.81 -5.40 17.04
CA LEU A 213 17.91 -5.97 16.27
C LEU A 213 19.07 -6.42 17.16
N LEU A 214 19.38 -5.66 18.21
CA LEU A 214 20.43 -6.01 19.18
C LEU A 214 20.21 -7.40 19.79
N PHE A 215 18.96 -7.77 20.10
CA PHE A 215 18.62 -9.08 20.64
C PHE A 215 18.32 -10.13 19.55
N SER A 216 17.63 -9.74 18.47
CA SER A 216 17.19 -10.68 17.45
C SER A 216 18.30 -11.15 16.52
N VAL A 217 19.29 -10.32 16.19
CA VAL A 217 20.44 -10.73 15.37
C VAL A 217 21.22 -11.89 15.99
N PRO A 218 21.76 -11.77 17.23
CA PRO A 218 22.52 -12.87 17.82
C PRO A 218 21.63 -14.09 18.12
N GLY A 219 20.37 -13.87 18.53
CA GLY A 219 19.43 -14.97 18.77
C GLY A 219 19.11 -15.75 17.49
N ALA A 220 18.79 -15.06 16.40
CA ALA A 220 18.52 -15.68 15.10
C ALA A 220 19.77 -16.39 14.57
N TYR A 221 20.95 -15.79 14.71
CA TYR A 221 22.21 -16.40 14.31
C TYR A 221 22.49 -17.68 15.09
N ALA A 222 22.32 -17.66 16.41
CA ALA A 222 22.49 -18.84 17.25
C ALA A 222 21.57 -19.99 16.81
N VAL A 223 20.30 -19.70 16.54
CA VAL A 223 19.33 -20.71 16.10
C VAL A 223 19.53 -21.12 14.64
N ALA A 224 20.15 -20.30 13.79
CA ALA A 224 20.46 -20.64 12.41
C ALA A 224 21.74 -21.47 12.27
N ARG A 225 22.79 -21.15 13.04
CA ARG A 225 24.15 -21.70 12.87
C ARG A 225 24.60 -22.65 13.96
N LEU A 226 24.29 -22.37 15.22
CA LEU A 226 24.82 -23.15 16.33
C LEU A 226 24.04 -24.45 16.53
N ARG A 227 24.73 -25.48 17.03
CA ARG A 227 24.13 -26.73 17.46
C ARG A 227 24.14 -26.74 18.98
N PHE A 228 22.96 -26.66 19.60
CA PHE A 228 22.78 -26.70 21.04
C PHE A 228 21.51 -27.47 21.41
N THR A 229 21.48 -28.05 22.61
CA THR A 229 20.34 -28.82 23.10
C THR A 229 19.10 -27.94 23.22
N GLY A 230 17.98 -28.36 22.64
CA GLY A 230 16.73 -27.59 22.67
C GLY A 230 16.54 -26.56 21.55
N ARG A 231 17.47 -26.47 20.57
CA ARG A 231 17.38 -25.56 19.41
C ARG A 231 16.02 -25.59 18.69
N THR A 232 15.46 -26.77 18.45
CA THR A 232 14.17 -26.93 17.77
C THR A 232 13.01 -26.42 18.62
N VAL A 233 13.06 -26.64 19.94
CA VAL A 233 12.05 -26.15 20.88
C VAL A 233 12.10 -24.63 20.94
N PHE A 234 13.29 -24.05 21.10
CA PHE A 234 13.48 -22.59 21.09
C PHE A 234 13.01 -21.95 19.77
N SER A 235 13.35 -22.56 18.62
CA SER A 235 12.88 -22.10 17.32
C SER A 235 11.35 -22.09 17.20
N ARG A 236 10.67 -23.10 17.75
CA ARG A 236 9.20 -23.19 17.72
C ARG A 236 8.56 -22.26 18.74
N SER A 237 9.17 -22.06 19.91
CA SER A 237 8.63 -21.19 20.95
C SER A 237 8.59 -19.72 20.52
N ILE A 238 9.53 -19.26 19.69
CA ILE A 238 9.51 -17.90 19.11
C ILE A 238 8.16 -17.62 18.42
N LEU A 239 7.70 -18.56 17.58
CA LEU A 239 6.41 -18.45 16.90
C LEU A 239 5.24 -18.53 17.87
N LEU A 240 5.27 -19.45 18.83
CA LEU A 240 4.21 -19.59 19.83
C LEU A 240 4.03 -18.32 20.67
N ILE A 241 5.14 -17.69 21.07
CA ILE A 241 5.12 -16.42 21.81
C ILE A 241 4.52 -15.30 20.95
N TYR A 242 4.91 -15.21 19.67
CA TYR A 242 4.36 -14.21 18.76
C TYR A 242 2.85 -14.34 18.52
N MET A 243 2.32 -15.57 18.57
CA MET A 243 0.89 -15.82 18.39
C MET A 243 0.02 -15.44 19.60
N VAL A 244 0.63 -15.14 20.76
CA VAL A 244 -0.12 -14.71 21.94
C VAL A 244 -0.67 -13.30 21.69
N PRO A 245 -1.99 -13.09 21.75
CA PRO A 245 -2.57 -11.78 21.55
C PRO A 245 -2.17 -10.82 22.68
N MET A 246 -1.57 -9.68 22.32
CA MET A 246 -1.04 -8.73 23.31
C MET A 246 -2.12 -8.19 24.26
N ILE A 247 -3.38 -8.13 23.80
CA ILE A 247 -4.52 -7.69 24.61
C ILE A 247 -4.76 -8.55 25.85
N VAL A 248 -4.39 -9.83 25.83
CA VAL A 248 -4.52 -10.74 26.99
C VAL A 248 -3.51 -10.36 28.08
N LEU A 249 -2.35 -9.83 27.68
CA LEU A 249 -1.28 -9.40 28.58
C LEU A 249 -1.42 -7.93 29.01
N ALA A 250 -2.39 -7.19 28.46
CA ALA A 250 -2.57 -5.77 28.71
C ALA A 250 -2.72 -5.45 30.21
N LEU A 251 -3.70 -6.08 30.88
CA LEU A 251 -3.95 -5.83 32.32
C LEU A 251 -2.74 -6.19 33.21
N PRO A 252 -2.11 -7.38 33.08
CA PRO A 252 -0.88 -7.68 33.81
C PRO A 252 0.24 -6.65 33.61
N ILE A 253 0.46 -6.20 32.36
CA ILE A 253 1.49 -5.21 32.03
C ILE A 253 1.16 -3.86 32.67
N TYR A 254 -0.10 -3.42 32.60
CA TYR A 254 -0.56 -2.19 33.24
C TYR A 254 -0.29 -2.19 34.74
N ILE A 255 -0.64 -3.29 35.43
CA ILE A 255 -0.42 -3.44 36.87
C ILE A 255 1.08 -3.39 37.16
N ALA A 256 1.90 -4.18 36.46
CA ALA A 256 3.34 -4.23 36.66
C ALA A 256 4.02 -2.86 36.43
N PHE A 257 3.64 -2.16 35.37
CA PHE A 257 4.19 -0.84 35.03
C PHE A 257 3.74 0.24 36.01
N SER A 258 2.52 0.12 36.55
CA SER A 258 2.04 1.02 37.60
C SER A 258 2.78 0.81 38.92
N MET A 259 3.01 -0.46 39.32
CA MET A 259 3.74 -0.79 40.55
C MET A 259 5.23 -0.39 40.50
N THR A 260 5.84 -0.44 39.32
CA THR A 260 7.26 -0.11 39.12
C THR A 260 7.51 1.36 38.80
N GLY A 261 6.46 2.18 38.67
CA GLY A 261 6.59 3.59 38.28
C GLY A 261 6.99 3.81 36.82
N LEU A 262 6.90 2.80 35.96
CA LEU A 262 7.19 2.88 34.53
C LEU A 262 6.00 3.38 33.71
N ARG A 263 4.80 3.38 34.28
CA ARG A 263 3.61 3.97 33.65
C ARG A 263 3.78 5.48 33.46
N ASN A 264 3.24 5.98 32.36
CA ASN A 264 3.29 7.37 31.94
C ASN A 264 4.73 7.89 31.73
N THR A 265 5.61 6.99 31.25
CA THR A 265 7.00 7.32 30.91
C THR A 265 7.36 6.80 29.51
N ILE A 266 8.21 7.55 28.80
CA ILE A 266 8.75 7.12 27.50
C ILE A 266 9.66 5.90 27.65
N THR A 267 10.41 5.83 28.76
CA THR A 267 11.27 4.68 29.08
C THR A 267 10.47 3.39 29.19
N GLY A 268 9.28 3.43 29.81
CA GLY A 268 8.37 2.28 29.86
C GLY A 268 7.97 1.81 28.46
N ILE A 269 7.61 2.74 27.57
CA ILE A 269 7.25 2.41 26.18
C ILE A 269 8.42 1.78 25.41
N VAL A 270 9.61 2.38 25.50
CA VAL A 270 10.84 1.86 24.87
C VAL A 270 11.21 0.48 25.40
N LEU A 271 10.87 0.16 26.65
CA LEU A 271 11.13 -1.16 27.23
C LEU A 271 10.14 -2.22 26.72
N ILE A 272 8.85 -1.88 26.58
CA ILE A 272 7.81 -2.86 26.26
C ILE A 272 7.64 -3.11 24.76
N TYR A 273 7.91 -2.13 23.90
CA TYR A 273 7.77 -2.30 22.44
C TYR A 273 8.72 -3.36 21.84
N PRO A 274 9.99 -3.50 22.28
CA PRO A 274 10.84 -4.60 21.85
C PRO A 274 10.29 -5.98 22.19
N VAL A 275 9.54 -6.12 23.30
CA VAL A 275 8.96 -7.41 23.70
C VAL A 275 8.00 -7.96 22.64
N THR A 276 7.26 -7.08 21.95
CA THR A 276 6.32 -7.49 20.89
C THR A 276 7.00 -7.69 19.54
N THR A 277 8.16 -7.07 19.31
CA THR A 277 8.84 -7.07 18.01
C THR A 277 10.03 -8.03 17.91
N ILE A 278 10.66 -8.40 19.03
CA ILE A 278 11.74 -9.40 19.08
C ILE A 278 11.33 -10.76 18.52
N PRO A 279 10.16 -11.34 18.86
CA PRO A 279 9.77 -12.65 18.34
C PRO A 279 9.67 -12.69 16.81
N VAL A 280 9.06 -11.67 16.20
CA VAL A 280 8.91 -11.62 14.75
C VAL A 280 10.23 -11.32 14.04
N ALA A 281 11.06 -10.43 14.60
CA ALA A 281 12.40 -10.17 14.07
C ALA A 281 13.30 -11.41 14.14
N LEU A 282 13.26 -12.16 15.24
CA LEU A 282 13.96 -13.44 15.39
C LEU A 282 13.51 -14.43 14.33
N TYR A 283 12.20 -14.60 14.14
CA TYR A 283 11.66 -15.51 13.14
C TYR A 283 12.09 -15.16 11.71
N MET A 284 11.96 -13.89 11.33
CA MET A 284 12.34 -13.42 9.98
C MET A 284 13.84 -13.57 9.73
N LEU A 285 14.69 -13.11 10.66
CA LEU A 285 16.14 -13.20 10.52
C LEU A 285 16.64 -14.64 10.57
N GLN A 286 16.01 -15.51 11.36
CA GLN A 286 16.35 -16.93 11.40
C GLN A 286 16.11 -17.59 10.05
N GLY A 287 14.97 -17.31 9.41
CA GLY A 287 14.66 -17.82 8.07
C GLY A 287 15.71 -17.37 7.05
N TYR A 288 16.11 -16.10 7.10
CA TYR A 288 17.09 -15.55 6.18
C TYR A 288 18.50 -16.09 6.40
N PHE A 289 19.01 -16.07 7.64
CA PHE A 289 20.35 -16.55 7.95
C PHE A 289 20.53 -18.02 7.58
N ARG A 290 19.50 -18.85 7.67
CA ARG A 290 19.57 -20.25 7.20
C ARG A 290 19.83 -20.37 5.70
N GLY A 291 19.37 -19.42 4.89
CA GLY A 291 19.57 -19.40 3.44
C GLY A 291 20.94 -18.91 3.00
N LEU A 292 21.70 -18.26 3.88
CA LEU A 292 23.07 -17.82 3.57
C LEU A 292 24.03 -19.03 3.52
N PRO A 293 24.94 -19.11 2.52
CA PRO A 293 25.96 -20.16 2.44
C PRO A 293 26.80 -20.22 3.71
N ALA A 294 26.86 -21.38 4.35
CA ALA A 294 27.58 -21.55 5.60
C ALA A 294 29.11 -21.49 5.38
N GLU A 295 29.56 -21.86 4.19
CA GLU A 295 30.95 -21.97 3.78
C GLU A 295 31.67 -20.61 3.86
N VAL A 296 30.97 -19.51 3.58
CA VAL A 296 31.53 -18.15 3.68
C VAL A 296 31.81 -17.77 5.14
N GLU A 297 30.95 -18.18 6.05
CA GLU A 297 31.15 -17.96 7.49
C GLU A 297 32.24 -18.89 8.05
N GLU A 298 32.30 -20.13 7.58
CA GLU A 298 33.34 -21.10 7.94
C GLU A 298 34.73 -20.64 7.48
N ALA A 299 34.86 -20.09 6.26
CA ALA A 299 36.10 -19.48 5.79
C ALA A 299 36.57 -18.36 6.73
N GLY A 300 35.66 -17.48 7.16
CA GLY A 300 35.98 -16.43 8.13
C GLY A 300 36.47 -16.97 9.48
N LEU A 301 35.90 -18.09 9.95
CA LEU A 301 36.38 -18.78 11.16
C LEU A 301 37.77 -19.38 10.96
N MET A 302 38.07 -19.94 9.78
CA MET A 302 39.38 -20.46 9.42
C MET A 302 40.45 -19.34 9.33
N ASP A 303 40.05 -18.14 8.91
CA ASP A 303 40.88 -16.93 8.91
C ASP A 303 41.08 -16.31 10.31
N GLY A 304 40.61 -16.98 11.37
CA GLY A 304 40.80 -16.56 12.76
C GLY A 304 39.81 -15.51 13.25
N LEU A 305 38.72 -15.24 12.54
CA LEU A 305 37.64 -14.41 13.08
C LEU A 305 36.93 -15.14 14.22
N THR A 306 36.62 -14.42 15.29
CA THR A 306 35.69 -14.93 16.31
C THR A 306 34.27 -14.96 15.75
N ARG A 307 33.38 -15.78 16.31
CA ARG A 307 31.97 -15.85 15.86
C ARG A 307 31.27 -14.50 15.85
N LEU A 308 31.52 -13.65 16.86
CA LEU A 308 30.98 -12.30 16.89
C LEU A 308 31.50 -11.47 15.70
N ARG A 309 32.81 -11.54 15.40
CA ARG A 309 33.37 -10.88 14.22
C ARG A 309 32.80 -11.43 12.91
N VAL A 310 32.52 -12.73 12.81
CA VAL A 310 31.83 -13.31 11.65
C VAL A 310 30.44 -12.71 11.48
N ILE A 311 29.65 -12.60 12.56
CA ILE A 311 28.34 -11.94 12.51
C ILE A 311 28.48 -10.51 11.97
N TRP A 312 29.38 -9.72 12.55
CA TRP A 312 29.53 -8.30 12.20
C TRP A 312 30.14 -8.06 10.81
N LYS A 313 31.13 -8.85 10.39
CA LYS A 313 31.89 -8.62 9.15
C LYS A 313 31.38 -9.41 7.95
N ILE A 314 30.65 -10.51 8.17
CA ILE A 314 30.22 -11.42 7.10
C ILE A 314 28.69 -11.49 7.08
N THR A 315 28.07 -12.00 8.14
CA THR A 315 26.63 -12.27 8.14
C THR A 315 25.79 -11.01 8.00
N LEU A 316 26.08 -9.95 8.76
CA LEU A 316 25.31 -8.69 8.71
C LEU A 316 25.40 -7.99 7.34
N PRO A 317 26.59 -7.78 6.73
CA PRO A 317 26.68 -7.21 5.39
C PRO A 317 25.95 -8.03 4.32
N LEU A 318 26.07 -9.36 4.36
CA LEU A 318 25.34 -10.25 3.44
C LEU A 318 23.83 -10.20 3.67
N SER A 319 23.40 -9.88 4.90
CA SER A 319 21.99 -9.79 5.29
C SER A 319 21.41 -8.39 5.23
N LEU A 320 22.10 -7.41 4.64
CA LEU A 320 21.62 -6.03 4.57
C LEU A 320 20.18 -5.90 3.99
N PRO A 321 19.79 -6.65 2.92
CA PRO A 321 18.41 -6.62 2.42
C PRO A 321 17.38 -7.13 3.45
N ALA A 322 17.74 -8.18 4.19
CA ALA A 322 16.89 -8.74 5.24
C ALA A 322 16.79 -7.80 6.44
N LEU A 323 17.91 -7.25 6.89
CA LEU A 323 17.97 -6.28 7.97
C LEU A 323 17.15 -5.04 7.64
N ALA A 324 17.22 -4.51 6.42
CA ALA A 324 16.40 -3.39 5.99
C ALA A 324 14.90 -3.73 6.06
N SER A 325 14.52 -4.91 5.56
CA SER A 325 13.13 -5.40 5.60
C SER A 325 12.61 -5.58 7.01
N VAL A 326 13.40 -6.23 7.89
CA VAL A 326 13.04 -6.47 9.29
C VAL A 326 13.01 -5.16 10.07
N SER A 327 13.96 -4.25 9.85
CA SER A 327 13.98 -2.92 10.49
C SER A 327 12.74 -2.13 10.15
N LEU A 328 12.34 -2.10 8.87
CA LEU A 328 11.13 -1.43 8.44
C LEU A 328 9.89 -2.07 9.07
N TYR A 329 9.83 -3.40 9.10
CA TYR A 329 8.71 -4.12 9.70
C TYR A 329 8.58 -3.85 11.20
N VAL A 330 9.69 -3.89 11.94
CA VAL A 330 9.74 -3.55 13.37
C VAL A 330 9.37 -2.08 13.60
N PHE A 331 9.89 -1.17 12.78
CA PHE A 331 9.53 0.25 12.83
C PHE A 331 8.03 0.43 12.62
N MET A 332 7.43 -0.21 11.62
CA MET A 332 5.99 -0.14 11.35
C MET A 332 5.15 -0.67 12.52
N ILE A 333 5.57 -1.76 13.17
CA ILE A 333 4.87 -2.27 14.36
C ILE A 333 4.93 -1.25 15.49
N ALA A 334 6.11 -0.73 15.81
CA ALA A 334 6.30 0.24 16.88
C ALA A 334 5.57 1.57 16.61
N TRP A 335 5.63 2.05 15.37
CA TRP A 335 4.98 3.29 14.93
C TRP A 335 3.47 3.21 14.97
N ASN A 336 2.90 2.05 14.63
CA ASN A 336 1.45 1.82 14.62
C ASN A 336 0.93 1.24 15.95
N GLU A 337 1.79 1.07 16.95
CA GLU A 337 1.39 0.52 18.24
C GLU A 337 0.46 1.51 18.95
N PHE A 338 -0.77 1.07 19.20
CA PHE A 338 -1.79 1.90 19.83
C PHE A 338 -2.16 1.41 21.22
N LEU A 339 -2.26 0.09 21.43
CA LEU A 339 -2.86 -0.48 22.63
C LEU A 339 -2.03 -0.18 23.88
N LEU A 340 -0.73 -0.41 23.84
CA LEU A 340 0.17 -0.18 24.96
C LEU A 340 0.34 1.32 25.20
N ALA A 341 0.45 2.13 24.14
CA ALA A 341 0.46 3.59 24.27
C ALA A 341 -0.82 4.11 24.94
N PHE A 342 -1.99 3.63 24.52
CA PHE A 342 -3.28 4.01 25.10
C PHE A 342 -3.39 3.67 26.58
N MET A 343 -2.88 2.51 26.96
CA MET A 343 -2.98 1.97 28.30
C MET A 343 -1.92 2.54 29.26
N LEU A 344 -0.72 2.86 28.77
CA LEU A 344 0.42 3.24 29.60
C LEU A 344 0.70 4.74 29.61
N LEU A 345 0.21 5.52 28.65
CA LEU A 345 0.42 6.97 28.59
C LEU A 345 -0.86 7.72 28.93
N ASP A 346 -0.78 8.56 29.97
CA ASP A 346 -1.91 9.38 30.45
C ASP A 346 -1.69 10.87 30.17
N ASP A 347 -0.44 11.34 30.21
CA ASP A 347 -0.06 12.74 29.97
C ASP A 347 0.10 13.01 28.46
N PRO A 348 -0.71 13.92 27.87
CA PRO A 348 -0.65 14.24 26.46
C PRO A 348 0.75 14.61 25.98
N SER A 349 1.57 15.30 26.80
CA SER A 349 2.93 15.70 26.41
C SER A 349 3.87 14.53 26.06
N LYS A 350 3.49 13.30 26.44
CA LYS A 350 4.26 12.07 26.22
C LYS A 350 3.63 11.15 25.18
N PHE A 351 2.52 11.54 24.55
CA PHE A 351 1.78 10.65 23.66
C PHE A 351 2.59 10.29 22.42
N THR A 352 2.43 9.04 21.99
CA THR A 352 2.76 8.62 20.64
C THR A 352 1.71 9.17 19.67
N LEU A 353 2.03 9.15 18.38
CA LEU A 353 1.24 9.72 17.31
C LEU A 353 -0.08 8.97 17.15
N THR A 354 -0.06 7.65 17.21
CA THR A 354 -1.28 6.82 17.20
C THR A 354 -2.20 7.15 18.35
N ARG A 355 -1.64 7.36 19.56
CA ARG A 355 -2.39 7.77 20.75
C ARG A 355 -2.93 9.20 20.62
N GLY A 356 -2.14 10.13 20.11
CA GLY A 356 -2.53 11.52 19.86
C GLY A 356 -3.64 11.63 18.80
N VAL A 357 -3.52 10.90 17.69
CA VAL A 357 -4.57 10.82 16.65
C VAL A 357 -5.87 10.27 17.23
N ALA A 358 -5.81 9.28 18.12
CA ALA A 358 -7.01 8.75 18.76
C ALA A 358 -7.74 9.78 19.63
N MET A 359 -7.05 10.78 20.19
CA MET A 359 -7.71 11.89 20.91
C MET A 359 -8.55 12.77 19.99
N LEU A 360 -8.19 12.87 18.70
CA LEU A 360 -8.94 13.64 17.72
C LEU A 360 -10.29 13.01 17.37
N ASN A 361 -10.50 11.75 17.73
CA ASN A 361 -11.79 11.08 17.57
C ASN A 361 -12.75 11.46 18.71
N SER A 362 -13.02 12.76 18.85
CA SER A 362 -13.95 13.35 19.81
C SER A 362 -15.10 14.02 19.06
N SER A 363 -16.29 14.08 19.68
CA SER A 363 -17.44 14.80 19.11
C SER A 363 -17.20 16.31 18.98
N GLU A 364 -16.27 16.85 19.76
CA GLU A 364 -15.94 18.29 19.77
C GLU A 364 -14.90 18.65 18.70
N ILE A 365 -14.18 17.65 18.17
CA ILE A 365 -13.10 17.87 17.21
C ILE A 365 -13.63 17.63 15.79
N PRO A 366 -13.48 18.61 14.88
CA PRO A 366 -13.88 18.43 13.49
C PRO A 366 -13.18 17.22 12.83
N ARG A 367 -13.90 16.48 11.98
CA ARG A 367 -13.39 15.23 11.37
C ARG A 367 -12.19 15.46 10.45
N GLN A 368 -12.07 16.65 9.89
CA GLN A 368 -10.92 17.05 9.06
C GLN A 368 -9.59 16.92 9.82
N HIS A 369 -9.55 17.23 11.12
CA HIS A 369 -8.35 17.12 11.95
C HIS A 369 -7.95 15.67 12.16
N LEU A 370 -8.93 14.79 12.45
CA LEU A 370 -8.68 13.36 12.57
C LEU A 370 -8.06 12.79 11.28
N MET A 371 -8.60 13.18 10.12
CA MET A 371 -8.09 12.76 8.81
C MET A 371 -6.72 13.36 8.52
N ALA A 372 -6.48 14.65 8.84
CA ALA A 372 -5.17 15.28 8.70
C ALA A 372 -4.11 14.57 9.57
N GLY A 373 -4.47 14.21 10.80
CA GLY A 373 -3.63 13.42 11.70
C GLY A 373 -3.31 12.04 11.13
N ALA A 374 -4.29 11.36 10.50
CA ALA A 374 -4.07 10.09 9.83
C ALA A 374 -3.14 10.20 8.61
N VAL A 375 -3.23 11.29 7.83
CA VAL A 375 -2.29 11.60 6.74
C VAL A 375 -0.88 11.79 7.30
N ILE A 376 -0.72 12.63 8.33
CA ILE A 376 0.58 12.88 8.98
C ILE A 376 1.18 11.58 9.51
N ALA A 377 0.37 10.67 10.07
CA ALA A 377 0.84 9.37 10.56
C ALA A 377 1.31 8.41 9.46
N THR A 378 0.76 8.53 8.25
CA THR A 378 1.09 7.67 7.12
C THR A 378 2.40 8.09 6.42
N VAL A 379 2.64 9.39 6.30
CA VAL A 379 3.75 9.95 5.50
C VAL A 379 5.14 9.41 5.92
N PRO A 380 5.52 9.34 7.21
CA PRO A 380 6.83 8.85 7.62
C PRO A 380 7.08 7.38 7.24
N ILE A 381 6.05 6.53 7.32
CA ILE A 381 6.15 5.13 6.92
C ILE A 381 6.44 5.03 5.43
N MET A 382 5.71 5.79 4.60
CA MET A 382 5.91 5.82 3.15
C MET A 382 7.32 6.32 2.80
N ALA A 383 7.78 7.40 3.44
CA ALA A 383 9.11 7.95 3.22
C ALA A 383 10.21 6.93 3.58
N LEU A 384 10.06 6.22 4.71
CA LEU A 384 11.00 5.17 5.12
C LEU A 384 10.97 3.97 4.17
N PHE A 385 9.79 3.53 3.74
CA PHE A 385 9.67 2.44 2.77
C PHE A 385 10.41 2.79 1.47
N LEU A 386 10.13 3.96 0.87
CA LEU A 386 10.79 4.40 -0.37
C LEU A 386 12.30 4.57 -0.19
N GLY A 387 12.75 5.06 0.97
CA GLY A 387 14.16 5.18 1.30
C GLY A 387 14.88 3.83 1.45
N LEU A 388 14.18 2.80 1.95
CA LEU A 388 14.70 1.46 2.19
C LEU A 388 14.53 0.48 1.02
N GLU A 389 13.62 0.75 0.09
CA GLU A 389 13.30 -0.09 -1.07
C GLU A 389 14.56 -0.49 -1.87
N LYS A 390 15.50 0.45 -2.04
CA LYS A 390 16.78 0.21 -2.74
C LYS A 390 17.66 -0.87 -2.09
N PHE A 391 17.50 -1.14 -0.80
CA PHE A 391 18.23 -2.20 -0.09
C PHE A 391 17.52 -3.54 -0.22
N MET A 392 16.19 -3.54 -0.28
CA MET A 392 15.37 -4.75 -0.42
C MET A 392 15.52 -5.37 -1.82
N THR A 393 15.60 -4.54 -2.86
CA THR A 393 15.69 -4.99 -4.27
C THR A 393 17.06 -5.57 -4.64
N LYS A 394 18.15 -5.09 -4.03
CA LYS A 394 19.52 -5.59 -4.29
C LYS A 394 19.75 -7.03 -3.82
N GLY A 395 18.97 -7.53 -2.85
CA GLY A 395 19.10 -8.90 -2.35
C GLY A 395 18.56 -9.96 -3.31
N LEU A 396 17.60 -9.60 -4.16
CA LEU A 396 16.98 -10.52 -5.13
C LEU A 396 17.91 -10.88 -6.29
N THR A 397 18.91 -10.06 -6.59
CA THR A 397 19.83 -10.26 -7.72
C THR A 397 21.14 -10.95 -7.33
N ALA A 398 21.51 -10.97 -6.04
CA ALA A 398 22.77 -11.56 -5.57
C ALA A 398 22.73 -13.09 -5.41
N GLY A 399 21.54 -13.69 -5.34
CA GLY A 399 21.34 -15.15 -5.23
C GLY A 399 21.19 -15.88 -6.57
N ALA A 400 21.23 -15.18 -7.70
CA ALA A 400 21.16 -15.77 -9.04
C ALA A 400 22.51 -16.30 -9.55
N VAL A 401 23.37 -16.77 -8.63
CA VAL A 401 24.57 -17.53 -9.02
C VAL A 401 24.12 -18.93 -9.41
N LYS A 402 24.38 -19.27 -10.67
CA LYS A 402 24.09 -20.54 -11.32
C LYS A 402 24.48 -21.73 -10.42
N GLY A 403 23.48 -22.54 -10.05
CA GLY A 403 23.65 -23.97 -9.84
C GLY A 403 23.51 -24.70 -11.17
#